data_AF-A0A2Z3V0G1-F1
#
_entry.id   AF-A0A2Z3V0G1-F1
#
_cell.length_a   1.000
_cell.length_b   1.000
_cell.length_c   1.000
_cell.angle_alpha   90.00
_cell.angle_beta   90.00
_cell.angle_gamma   90.00
#
_symmetry.space_group_name_H-M   'P 1'
#
loop_
_entity.id
_entity.type
_entity.pdbx_description
1 polymer ?
#
loop_
_entity_poly.entity_id
_entity_poly.type
_entity_poly.pdbx_seq_one_letter_code
_entity_poly.pdbx_strand_id
1 'polypeptide(L)' 'MAAPIPNDVTAYQNNWRFCVHCCGLWWNGRADNGACPSTLLPAGNPHRSPNGQHHGPSWDFILPANPSHSI' A
#
# COMPACT_ATOMS: atom_id res chain seq x y z
N MET A 1 -0.72 -0.15 19.04
CA MET A 1 -2.06 0.46 19.15
C MET A 1 -2.25 1.34 17.93
N ALA A 2 -3.30 1.13 17.14
CA ALA A 2 -3.57 1.99 15.99
C ALA A 2 -4.10 3.34 16.49
N ALA A 3 -3.61 4.45 15.94
CA ALA A 3 -4.21 5.76 16.21
C ALA A 3 -5.64 5.77 15.64
N PRO A 4 -6.64 6.29 16.37
CA PRO A 4 -7.99 6.41 15.85
C PRO A 4 -8.02 7.38 14.66
N ILE A 5 -8.84 7.04 13.66
CA ILE A 5 -9.10 7.94 12.53
C ILE A 5 -9.89 9.16 13.05
N PRO A 6 -9.46 10.39 12.76
CA PRO A 6 -10.21 11.59 13.13
C PRO A 6 -11.66 11.55 12.61
N ASN A 7 -12.61 12.08 13.38
CA ASN A 7 -14.05 11.98 13.09
C ASN A 7 -14.51 12.86 11.91
N ASP A 8 -13.70 13.84 11.52
CA ASP A 8 -13.89 14.71 10.37
C ASP A 8 -13.42 14.07 9.04
N VAL A 9 -12.74 12.92 9.10
CA VAL A 9 -12.39 12.13 7.92
C VAL A 9 -13.64 11.40 7.42
N THR A 10 -14.27 11.97 6.39
CA THR A 10 -15.45 11.37 5.73
C THR A 10 -15.10 10.55 4.50
N ALA A 11 -13.85 10.63 4.03
CA ALA A 11 -13.33 9.86 2.91
C ALA A 11 -11.99 9.23 3.29
N TYR A 12 -11.80 7.95 2.99
CA TYR A 12 -10.55 7.24 3.25
C TYR A 12 -10.36 6.13 2.22
N GLN A 13 -9.11 5.67 2.09
CA GLN A 13 -8.79 4.46 1.34
C GLN A 13 -8.23 3.41 2.29
N ASN A 14 -8.83 2.23 2.26
CA ASN A 14 -8.31 1.03 2.91
C ASN A 14 -7.42 0.22 1.94
N ASN A 15 -6.91 -0.93 2.41
CA ASN A 15 -6.11 -1.88 1.64
C ASN A 15 -4.77 -1.33 1.13
N TRP A 16 -4.23 -0.30 1.78
CA TRP A 16 -2.86 0.12 1.55
C TRP A 16 -1.91 -0.81 2.27
N ARG A 17 -0.99 -1.43 1.55
CA ARG A 17 -0.01 -2.37 2.10
C ARG A 17 1.36 -1.70 2.18
N PHE A 18 2.03 -1.80 3.33
CA PHE A 18 3.42 -1.39 3.48
C PHE A 18 4.38 -2.55 3.28
N CYS A 19 5.29 -2.43 2.34
CA CYS A 19 6.36 -3.41 2.14
C CYS A 19 7.62 -2.98 2.91
N VAL A 20 8.01 -3.78 3.92
CA VAL A 20 9.23 -3.54 4.71
C VAL A 20 10.52 -3.60 3.88
N HIS A 21 10.53 -4.35 2.77
CA HIS A 21 11.69 -4.48 1.90
C HIS A 21 11.87 -3.28 0.97
N CYS A 22 10.77 -2.74 0.45
CA CYS A 22 10.80 -1.59 -0.45
C CYS A 22 10.67 -0.25 0.27
N CYS A 23 10.33 -0.26 1.57
CA CYS A 23 9.96 0.92 2.34
C CYS A 23 8.87 1.76 1.63
N GLY A 24 7.91 1.09 0.98
CA GLY A 24 6.93 1.70 0.10
C GLY A 24 5.50 1.21 0.34
N LEU A 25 4.54 2.09 0.05
CA LEU A 25 3.11 1.79 0.07
C LEU A 25 2.60 1.43 -1.32
N TRP A 26 1.69 0.46 -1.39
CA TRP A 26 0.96 0.11 -2.60
C TRP A 26 -0.50 -0.23 -2.28
N TRP A 27 -1.40 0.07 -3.22
CA TRP A 27 -2.82 -0.13 -3.03
C TRP A 27 -3.28 -1.50 -3.54
N ASN A 28 -3.83 -2.32 -2.64
CA ASN A 28 -4.33 -3.68 -2.86
C ASN A 28 -5.87 -3.75 -2.91
N GLY A 29 -6.54 -2.65 -3.29
CA GLY A 29 -7.99 -2.62 -3.41
C GLY A 29 -8.55 -2.95 -4.79
N ARG A 30 -7.68 -3.22 -5.78
CA ARG A 30 -8.06 -3.61 -7.15
C ARG A 30 -8.18 -5.14 -7.30
N ALA A 31 -8.90 -5.60 -8.32
CA ALA A 31 -9.16 -7.03 -8.55
C ALA A 31 -7.89 -7.87 -8.75
N ASP A 32 -6.84 -7.27 -9.29
CA ASP A 32 -5.51 -7.86 -9.46
C ASP A 32 -4.56 -7.54 -8.28
N ASN A 33 -5.13 -7.20 -7.12
CA ASN A 33 -4.44 -7.00 -5.84
C ASN A 33 -3.41 -5.87 -5.78
N GLY A 34 -3.19 -5.08 -6.82
CA GLY A 34 -2.11 -4.08 -6.78
C GLY A 34 -0.77 -4.66 -7.25
N ALA A 35 0.27 -3.83 -7.27
CA ALA A 35 1.64 -4.34 -7.36
C ALA A 35 2.54 -3.68 -6.33
N CYS A 36 3.30 -4.50 -5.60
CA CYS A 36 4.42 -4.03 -4.79
C CYS A 36 5.46 -3.30 -5.66
N PRO A 37 6.07 -2.18 -5.21
CA PRO A 37 7.09 -1.45 -5.97
C PRO A 37 8.31 -2.30 -6.36
N SER A 38 8.50 -3.48 -5.76
CA SER A 38 9.57 -4.40 -6.15
C SER A 38 9.44 -4.91 -7.60
N THR A 39 8.28 -4.74 -8.25
CA THR A 39 8.14 -5.01 -9.70
C THR A 39 9.03 -4.10 -10.56
N LEU A 40 9.51 -2.97 -10.03
CA LEU A 40 10.48 -2.08 -10.68
C LEU A 40 11.91 -2.65 -10.67
N LEU A 41 12.18 -3.73 -9.93
CA LEU A 41 13.50 -4.36 -9.91
C LEU A 41 13.77 -5.15 -11.20
N PRO A 42 15.04 -5.26 -11.65
CA PRO A 42 15.41 -6.04 -12.82
C PRO A 42 15.00 -7.52 -12.72
N ALA A 43 14.64 -8.13 -13.86
CA ALA A 43 14.40 -9.57 -13.95
C ALA A 43 15.60 -10.36 -13.41
N GLY A 44 15.33 -11.38 -12.59
CA GLY A 44 16.37 -12.18 -11.91
C GLY A 44 16.83 -11.64 -10.56
N ASN A 45 16.41 -10.43 -10.15
CA ASN A 45 16.63 -9.97 -8.79
C ASN A 45 15.83 -10.86 -7.80
N PRO A 46 16.44 -11.43 -6.76
CA PRO A 46 15.77 -12.34 -5.81
C PRO A 46 14.66 -11.66 -5.00
N HIS A 47 14.60 -10.34 -4.99
CA HIS A 47 13.56 -9.54 -4.36
C HIS A 47 12.50 -9.01 -5.33
N ARG A 48 12.61 -9.31 -6.64
CA ARG A 48 11.59 -8.95 -7.62
C ARG A 48 10.39 -9.86 -7.47
N SER A 49 9.24 -9.29 -7.19
CA SER A 49 7.97 -10.02 -7.22
C SER A 49 7.50 -10.16 -8.67
N PRO A 50 7.38 -11.36 -9.24
CA PRO A 50 6.97 -11.54 -10.63
C PRO A 50 5.54 -11.08 -10.91
N ASN A 51 4.70 -11.04 -9.88
CA ASN A 51 3.26 -10.75 -9.95
C ASN A 51 2.83 -9.64 -8.98
N GLY A 52 3.78 -8.87 -8.45
CA GLY A 52 3.50 -7.80 -7.49
C GLY A 52 3.02 -8.28 -6.12
N GLN A 53 2.94 -9.60 -5.89
CA GLN A 53 2.58 -10.16 -4.60
C GLN A 53 3.71 -9.97 -3.58
N HIS A 54 3.29 -9.92 -2.32
CA HIS A 54 4.07 -9.50 -1.19
C HIS A 54 5.15 -10.52 -0.79
N HIS A 55 6.38 -10.05 -0.59
CA HIS A 55 7.45 -10.79 0.07
C HIS A 55 7.67 -10.19 1.46
N GLY A 56 7.66 -10.98 2.53
CA GLY A 56 7.95 -10.56 3.91
C GLY A 56 6.72 -10.27 4.78
N PRO A 57 6.85 -9.61 5.95
CA PRO A 57 5.73 -9.04 6.70
C PRO A 57 5.27 -7.72 6.04
N SER A 58 3.96 -7.45 6.02
CA SER A 58 3.38 -6.16 5.61
C SER A 58 2.28 -5.76 6.57
N TRP A 59 2.12 -4.45 6.73
CA TRP A 59 1.04 -3.88 7.52
C TRP A 59 0.00 -3.25 6.60
N ASP A 60 -1.26 -3.30 7.03
CA ASP A 60 -2.35 -2.56 6.43
C ASP A 60 -2.38 -1.13 6.97
N PHE A 61 -2.57 -0.18 6.06
CA PHE A 61 -2.78 1.23 6.34
C PHE A 61 -4.19 1.62 5.89
N ILE A 62 -4.80 2.49 6.68
CA ILE A 62 -5.96 3.25 6.27
C ILE A 62 -5.47 4.67 6.05
N LEU A 63 -5.61 5.17 4.82
CA LEU A 63 -5.22 6.53 4.48
C LEU A 63 -6.45 7.44 4.51
N PRO A 64 -6.58 8.33 5.51
CA PRO A 64 -7.63 9.33 5.51
C PRO A 64 -7.41 10.29 4.34
N ALA A 65 -8.47 10.62 3.62
CA ALA A 65 -8.43 11.70 2.64
C ALA A 65 -8.62 13.03 3.38
N ASN A 66 -7.90 14.06 2.93
CA ASN A 66 -8.20 15.42 3.31
C ASN A 66 -9.13 16.03 2.24
N PRO A 67 -10.44 16.13 2.51
CA PRO A 67 -11.41 16.58 1.50
C PRO A 67 -11.25 18.07 1.15
N SER A 68 -10.60 18.89 1.98
CA SER A 68 -10.36 20.30 1.63
C SER A 68 -9.33 20.47 0.52
N HIS A 69 -8.55 19.42 0.22
CA HIS A 69 -7.49 19.42 -0.79
C HIS A 69 -7.83 18.47 -1.97
N SER A 70 -9.11 18.26 -2.28
CA SER A 70 -9.50 17.56 -3.52
C SER A 70 -9.33 18.48 -4.73
N ILE A 71 -8.42 18.13 -5.65
CA ILE A 71 -8.31 18.77 -6.97
C ILE A 71 -9.28 18.15 -7.97
#